data_AF-A0A1W1YPP0-F1
#
_entry.id   AF-A0A1W1YPP0-F1
#
_cell.length_a   1.000
_cell.length_b   1.000
_cell.length_c   1.000
_cell.angle_alpha   90.00
_cell.angle_beta   90.00
_cell.angle_gamma   90.00
#
_symmetry.space_group_name_H-M   'P 1'
#
loop_
_entity.id
_entity.type
_entity.pdbx_description
1 polymer ?
#
loop_
_entity_poly.entity_id
_entity_poly.type
_entity_poly.pdbx_seq_one_letter_code
_entity_poly.pdbx_strand_id
1 'polypeptide(L)'
;MPLYANIQNLIWPIFLIGSLLMLIAYVYQFYDFENIKHHKKGHIEINDNEIIIDYKQRIEYAELIDLKFEMDSYHGKRINRYYRHPVEKKSLGINNSILLKTKVKSYDFNFKLEDKIHFKELQRTVFEVVKSEKLTKIDLKRQIELIPNEMKKFNEYKIFIIKQIVDKKLNCKEGLLLHGYKSDKEALELRNKYCK
;
A
#
# COMPACT_ATOMS: atom_id res chain seq x y z
N MET A 1 37.37 40.21 40.79
CA MET A 1 37.01 38.81 40.46
C MET A 1 36.87 38.68 38.94
N PRO A 2 37.93 38.23 38.22
CA PRO A 2 37.93 38.13 36.76
C PRO A 2 37.57 36.74 36.22
N LEU A 3 37.34 35.73 37.08
CA LEU A 3 37.08 34.35 36.64
C LEU A 3 35.85 34.22 35.74
N TYR A 4 34.80 35.00 35.98
CA TYR A 4 33.57 34.98 35.17
C TYR A 4 33.71 35.65 33.80
N ALA A 5 34.68 36.54 33.60
CA ALA A 5 34.82 37.29 32.35
C ALA A 5 35.35 36.43 31.18
N ASN A 6 36.00 35.29 31.47
CA ASN A 6 36.61 34.42 30.46
C ASN A 6 36.01 33.01 30.39
N ILE A 7 35.07 32.65 31.27
CA ILE A 7 34.39 31.34 31.23
C ILE A 7 33.61 31.16 29.92
N GLN A 8 33.00 32.22 29.39
CA GLN A 8 32.35 32.19 28.08
C GLN A 8 33.33 31.82 26.95
N ASN A 9 34.56 32.35 26.99
CA ASN A 9 35.60 32.04 25.99
C ASN A 9 36.07 30.57 26.06
N LEU A 10 35.88 29.90 27.19
CA LEU A 10 36.17 28.47 27.37
C LEU A 10 34.97 27.58 26.95
N ILE A 11 33.74 28.02 27.23
CA ILE A 11 32.51 27.27 26.94
C ILE A 11 32.13 27.33 25.46
N TRP A 12 32.30 28.49 24.80
CA TRP A 12 31.94 28.68 23.39
C TRP A 12 32.60 27.66 22.45
N PRO A 13 33.92 27.40 22.53
CA PRO A 13 34.56 26.36 21.73
C PRO A 13 33.97 24.97 21.96
N ILE A 14 33.67 24.60 23.22
CA ILE A 14 33.10 23.30 23.57
C ILE A 14 31.69 23.16 22.98
N PHE A 15 30.88 24.23 23.08
CA PHE A 15 29.55 24.27 22.48
C PHE A 15 29.59 24.22 20.95
N LEU A 16 30.53 24.92 20.31
CA LEU A 16 30.74 24.88 18.87
C LEU A 16 31.18 23.49 18.39
N ILE A 17 32.07 22.82 19.12
CA ILE A 17 32.49 21.45 18.80
C ILE A 17 31.31 20.48 18.95
N GLY A 18 30.55 20.58 20.06
CA GLY A 18 29.39 19.74 20.31
C GLY A 18 28.30 19.91 19.26
N SER A 19 27.99 21.15 18.88
CA SER A 19 27.03 21.46 17.81
C SER A 19 27.50 21.00 16.44
N LEU A 20 28.80 21.13 16.13
CA LEU A 20 29.37 20.62 14.89
C LEU A 20 29.26 19.09 14.80
N LEU A 21 29.59 18.37 15.88
CA LEU A 21 29.43 16.91 15.94
C LEU A 21 27.97 16.49 15.76
N MET A 22 27.03 17.22 16.36
CA MET A 22 25.61 16.99 16.16
C MET A 22 25.18 17.19 14.70
N LEU A 23 25.65 18.25 14.04
CA LEU A 23 25.36 18.49 12.63
C LEU A 23 25.93 17.39 11.73
N ILE A 24 27.17 16.95 11.98
CA ILE A 24 27.80 15.86 11.24
C ILE A 24 27.04 14.55 11.45
N ALA A 25 26.69 14.22 12.70
CA ALA A 25 25.91 13.02 13.01
C ALA A 25 24.54 13.05 12.32
N TYR A 26 23.89 14.22 12.27
CA TYR A 26 22.62 14.40 11.58
C TYR A 26 22.73 14.16 10.07
N VAL A 27 23.76 14.73 9.43
CA VAL A 27 24.01 14.53 7.99
C VAL A 27 24.37 13.07 7.71
N TYR A 28 25.22 12.45 8.55
CA TYR A 28 25.61 11.06 8.40
C TYR A 28 24.39 10.13 8.52
N GLN A 29 23.56 10.29 9.56
CA GLN A 29 22.36 9.50 9.76
C GLN A 29 21.37 9.67 8.61
N PHE A 30 21.30 10.86 7.99
CA PHE A 30 20.50 11.08 6.78
C PHE A 30 21.01 10.24 5.59
N TYR A 31 22.31 10.26 5.31
CA TYR A 31 22.90 9.47 4.23
C TYR A 31 22.82 7.96 4.49
N ASP A 32 23.04 7.54 5.72
CA ASP A 32 22.97 6.13 6.10
C ASP A 32 21.54 5.57 5.89
N PHE A 33 20.52 6.37 6.24
CA PHE A 33 19.13 6.00 6.01
C PHE A 33 18.77 5.86 4.52
N GLU A 34 19.30 6.72 3.63
CA GLU A 34 19.11 6.57 2.18
C GLU A 34 19.88 5.37 1.60
N ASN A 35 20.93 4.91 2.27
CA ASN A 35 21.80 3.83 1.83
C ASN A 35 21.48 2.46 2.43
N ILE A 36 20.29 2.29 3.04
CA ILE A 36 19.87 0.99 3.62
C ILE A 36 19.86 -0.08 2.53
N LYS A 37 20.81 -1.02 2.63
CA LYS A 37 20.86 -2.23 1.82
C LYS A 37 19.82 -3.21 2.35
N HIS A 38 18.99 -3.72 1.45
CA HIS A 38 17.99 -4.74 1.73
C HIS A 38 18.33 -6.00 0.94
N HIS A 39 18.07 -7.15 1.56
CA HIS A 39 18.27 -8.45 0.91
C HIS A 39 16.92 -9.02 0.52
N LYS A 40 16.79 -9.40 -0.76
CA LYS A 40 15.62 -10.13 -1.24
C LYS A 40 15.62 -11.52 -0.61
N LYS A 41 14.63 -11.79 0.24
CA LYS A 41 14.39 -13.11 0.82
C LYS A 41 13.03 -13.61 0.34
N GLY A 42 13.08 -14.46 -0.68
CA GLY A 42 11.90 -15.11 -1.22
C GLY A 42 11.34 -14.50 -2.50
N HIS A 43 10.21 -15.03 -2.93
CA HIS A 43 9.51 -14.64 -4.16
C HIS A 43 8.00 -14.85 -4.01
N ILE A 44 7.22 -13.90 -4.53
CA ILE A 44 5.77 -14.01 -4.62
C ILE A 44 5.41 -13.77 -6.08
N GLU A 45 4.68 -14.73 -6.66
CA GLU A 45 4.15 -14.67 -8.01
C GLU A 45 2.63 -14.67 -7.94
N ILE A 46 1.98 -13.76 -8.66
CA ILE A 46 0.53 -13.64 -8.71
C ILE A 46 0.11 -14.02 -10.12
N ASN A 47 -0.48 -15.21 -10.26
CA ASN A 47 -0.90 -15.77 -11.55
C ASN A 47 -2.42 -15.71 -11.70
N ASP A 48 -2.95 -16.20 -12.81
CA ASP A 48 -4.39 -16.10 -13.09
C ASP A 48 -5.26 -16.87 -12.08
N ASN A 49 -4.75 -17.98 -11.53
CA ASN A 49 -5.53 -18.89 -10.66
C ASN A 49 -4.97 -19.04 -9.24
N GLU A 50 -3.71 -18.70 -9.03
CA GLU A 50 -2.98 -19.03 -7.82
C GLU A 50 -1.93 -17.98 -7.47
N ILE A 51 -1.56 -17.96 -6.19
CA ILE A 51 -0.39 -17.23 -5.69
C ILE A 51 0.69 -18.26 -5.37
N ILE A 52 1.90 -18.04 -5.91
CA ILE A 52 3.06 -18.90 -5.68
C ILE A 52 4.02 -18.21 -4.73
N ILE A 53 4.38 -18.87 -3.64
CA ILE A 53 5.37 -18.41 -2.65
C ILE A 53 6.62 -19.27 -2.79
N ASP A 54 7.77 -18.60 -2.89
CA ASP A 54 9.12 -19.16 -2.98
C ASP A 54 9.26 -20.27 -4.03
N TYR A 55 8.53 -20.13 -5.15
CA TYR A 55 8.47 -21.09 -6.27
C TYR A 55 8.04 -22.51 -5.89
N LYS A 56 7.49 -22.71 -4.69
CA LYS A 56 7.18 -24.05 -4.15
C LYS A 56 5.75 -24.16 -3.68
N GLN A 57 5.29 -23.20 -2.89
CA GLN A 57 3.97 -23.26 -2.29
C GLN A 57 2.98 -22.57 -3.21
N ARG A 58 2.02 -23.34 -3.73
CA ARG A 58 0.92 -22.84 -4.56
C ARG A 58 -0.32 -22.72 -3.70
N ILE A 59 -0.97 -21.57 -3.77
CA ILE A 59 -2.20 -21.30 -3.04
C ILE A 59 -3.24 -20.85 -4.05
N GLU A 60 -4.22 -21.70 -4.31
CA GLU A 60 -5.31 -21.36 -5.22
C GLU A 60 -6.20 -20.26 -4.62
N TYR A 61 -6.71 -19.36 -5.46
CA TYR A 61 -7.62 -18.31 -5.01
C TYR A 61 -8.88 -18.85 -4.34
N ALA A 62 -9.36 -20.00 -4.77
CA ALA A 62 -10.52 -20.68 -4.19
C ALA A 62 -10.27 -21.19 -2.75
N GLU A 63 -9.01 -21.25 -2.29
CA GLU A 63 -8.66 -21.70 -0.94
C GLU A 63 -8.51 -20.56 0.07
N LEU A 64 -8.36 -19.33 -0.41
CA LEU A 64 -8.16 -18.15 0.42
C LEU A 64 -9.43 -17.75 1.16
N ILE A 65 -9.33 -17.62 2.48
CA ILE A 65 -10.36 -17.06 3.36
C ILE A 65 -10.11 -15.58 3.62
N ASP A 66 -8.84 -15.17 3.56
CA ASP A 66 -8.46 -13.77 3.66
C ASP A 66 -7.31 -13.47 2.70
N LEU A 67 -7.36 -12.28 2.12
CA LEU A 67 -6.36 -11.75 1.20
C LEU A 67 -6.31 -10.25 1.47
N LYS A 68 -5.12 -9.72 1.73
CA LYS A 68 -4.91 -8.27 1.91
C LYS A 68 -3.63 -7.84 1.21
N PHE A 69 -3.70 -6.72 0.51
CA PHE A 69 -2.53 -6.03 -0.04
C PHE A 69 -2.47 -4.64 0.58
N GLU A 70 -1.40 -4.34 1.33
CA GLU A 70 -1.11 -2.99 1.80
C GLU A 70 -0.02 -2.39 0.91
N MET A 71 -0.43 -1.46 0.04
CA MET A 71 0.44 -0.80 -0.92
C MET A 71 0.72 0.65 -0.46
N ASP A 72 1.73 0.83 0.36
CA ASP A 72 2.13 2.15 0.90
C ASP A 72 2.83 3.01 -0.16
N SER A 73 3.95 2.51 -0.69
CA SER A 73 4.80 3.29 -1.60
C SER A 73 5.81 2.43 -2.36
N TYR A 74 6.40 3.02 -3.41
CA TYR A 74 7.48 2.41 -4.19
C TYR A 74 8.78 3.17 -3.98
N HIS A 75 9.89 2.51 -4.30
CA HIS A 75 11.22 3.04 -4.12
C HIS A 75 11.40 4.34 -4.93
N GLY A 76 11.95 5.37 -4.28
CA GLY A 76 12.16 6.69 -4.90
C GLY A 76 10.95 7.63 -4.85
N LYS A 77 9.76 7.18 -4.43
CA LYS A 77 8.58 8.05 -4.26
C LYS A 77 8.85 9.06 -3.15
N ARG A 78 8.69 10.35 -3.43
CA ARG A 78 8.88 11.40 -2.41
C ARG A 78 7.93 11.20 -1.24
N ILE A 79 8.47 11.18 -0.03
CA ILE A 79 7.71 11.12 1.22
C ILE A 79 7.61 12.53 1.76
N ASN A 80 6.39 13.01 1.99
CA ASN A 80 6.17 14.28 2.67
C ASN A 80 5.80 14.00 4.13
N ARG A 81 6.80 13.67 4.96
CA ARG A 81 6.63 13.44 6.39
C ARG A 81 7.21 14.62 7.16
N TYR A 82 6.33 15.42 7.76
CA TYR A 82 6.69 16.66 8.46
C TYR A 82 7.30 16.44 9.86
N TYR A 83 7.27 15.23 10.43
CA TYR A 83 7.46 15.02 11.88
C TYR A 83 8.48 13.94 12.30
N ARG A 84 9.57 13.74 11.55
CA ARG A 84 10.72 12.96 12.04
C ARG A 84 12.03 13.68 11.70
N HIS A 85 13.09 13.39 12.41
CA HIS A 85 14.45 13.90 12.16
C HIS A 85 15.39 12.69 12.13
N PRO A 86 16.45 12.72 11.32
CA PRO A 86 16.38 12.84 9.85
C PRO A 86 15.36 11.87 9.23
N VAL A 87 14.73 12.25 8.12
CA VAL A 87 13.72 11.43 7.42
C VAL A 87 14.17 11.18 6.01
N GLU A 88 14.01 9.94 5.55
CA GLU A 88 13.94 9.61 4.14
C GLU A 88 13.09 10.64 3.38
N LYS A 89 13.69 11.33 2.40
CA LYS A 89 12.92 12.14 1.45
C LYS A 89 12.22 11.28 0.41
N LYS A 90 12.66 10.03 0.26
CA LYS A 90 12.16 9.06 -0.71
C LYS A 90 11.94 7.73 -0.04
N SER A 91 10.82 7.09 -0.33
CA SER A 91 10.54 5.75 0.16
C SER A 91 11.56 4.75 -0.35
N LEU A 92 11.91 3.79 0.51
CA LEU A 92 12.65 2.59 0.12
C LEU A 92 11.77 1.56 -0.60
N GLY A 93 10.44 1.74 -0.57
CA GLY A 93 9.46 0.87 -1.22
C GLY A 93 9.25 -0.48 -0.53
N ILE A 94 9.78 -0.69 0.69
CA ILE A 94 9.80 -1.98 1.40
C ILE A 94 8.65 -2.18 2.39
N ASN A 95 7.86 -1.14 2.66
CA ASN A 95 6.77 -1.16 3.64
C ASN A 95 5.44 -1.67 3.05
N ASN A 96 5.48 -2.32 1.89
CA ASN A 96 4.29 -2.95 1.32
C ASN A 96 4.16 -4.35 1.91
N SER A 97 2.94 -4.79 2.15
CA SER A 97 2.67 -6.11 2.77
C SER A 97 1.57 -6.87 2.04
N ILE A 98 1.65 -8.19 2.12
CA ILE A 98 0.63 -9.11 1.64
C ILE A 98 0.29 -10.12 2.73
N LEU A 99 -1.00 -10.23 3.02
CA LEU A 99 -1.55 -11.23 3.94
C LEU A 99 -2.35 -12.25 3.14
N LEU A 100 -2.02 -13.53 3.30
CA LEU A 100 -2.71 -14.66 2.69
C LEU A 100 -3.16 -15.60 3.80
N LYS A 101 -4.46 -15.85 3.92
CA LYS A 101 -4.99 -16.77 4.92
C LYS A 101 -5.79 -17.89 4.27
N THR A 102 -5.41 -19.11 4.57
CA THR A 102 -6.15 -20.34 4.26
C THR A 102 -6.75 -20.91 5.55
N LYS A 103 -7.47 -22.04 5.47
CA LYS A 103 -7.96 -22.74 6.68
C LYS A 103 -6.83 -23.21 7.59
N VAL A 104 -5.68 -23.55 7.01
CA VAL A 104 -4.60 -24.27 7.70
C VAL A 104 -3.44 -23.33 8.03
N LYS A 105 -3.15 -22.36 7.16
CA LYS A 105 -1.96 -21.51 7.24
C LYS A 105 -2.29 -20.04 6.98
N SER A 106 -1.54 -19.18 7.66
CA SER A 106 -1.51 -17.75 7.42
C SER A 106 -0.10 -17.36 7.02
N TYR A 107 0.01 -16.50 6.01
CA TYR A 107 1.27 -15.98 5.51
C TYR A 107 1.19 -14.47 5.50
N ASP A 108 2.20 -13.83 6.07
CA ASP A 108 2.32 -12.38 6.14
C ASP A 108 3.75 -12.01 5.75
N PHE A 109 3.88 -11.26 4.65
CA PHE A 109 5.16 -10.89 4.09
C PHE A 109 5.20 -9.43 3.71
N ASN A 110 6.35 -8.81 3.97
CA ASN A 110 6.68 -7.53 3.38
C ASN A 110 7.37 -7.74 2.03
N PHE A 111 7.08 -6.87 1.08
CA PHE A 111 7.72 -6.88 -0.24
C PHE A 111 8.10 -5.48 -0.70
N LYS A 112 9.10 -5.46 -1.59
CA LYS A 112 9.60 -4.21 -2.18
C LYS A 112 8.92 -3.93 -3.52
N LEU A 113 8.51 -2.69 -3.72
CA LEU A 113 8.15 -2.16 -5.03
C LEU A 113 9.27 -1.24 -5.52
N GLU A 114 9.95 -1.64 -6.59
CA GLU A 114 11.15 -0.95 -7.10
C GLU A 114 10.86 0.41 -7.74
N ASP A 115 9.67 0.59 -8.30
CA ASP A 115 9.33 1.81 -9.00
C ASP A 115 7.81 2.01 -9.14
N LYS A 116 7.45 3.11 -9.80
CA LYS A 116 6.06 3.49 -10.07
C LYS A 116 5.35 2.53 -11.03
N ILE A 117 6.08 1.88 -11.93
CA ILE A 117 5.52 0.94 -12.91
C ILE A 117 5.08 -0.31 -12.16
N HIS A 118 5.97 -0.94 -11.39
CA HIS A 118 5.64 -2.10 -10.55
C HIS A 118 4.47 -1.81 -9.59
N PHE A 119 4.42 -0.60 -9.01
CA PHE A 119 3.30 -0.20 -8.17
C PHE A 119 1.97 -0.21 -8.93
N LYS A 120 1.92 0.38 -10.13
CA LYS A 120 0.72 0.40 -10.98
C LYS A 120 0.35 -0.98 -11.50
N GLU A 121 1.34 -1.79 -11.86
CA GLU A 121 1.14 -3.17 -12.31
C GLU A 121 0.51 -4.00 -11.19
N LEU A 122 1.03 -3.93 -9.97
CA LEU A 122 0.43 -4.62 -8.83
C LEU A 122 -1.02 -4.16 -8.60
N GLN A 123 -1.29 -2.84 -8.65
CA GLN A 123 -2.65 -2.32 -8.54
C GLN A 123 -3.59 -2.90 -9.61
N ARG A 124 -3.09 -3.03 -10.84
CA ARG A 124 -3.84 -3.62 -11.95
C ARG A 124 -4.07 -5.11 -11.75
N THR A 125 -3.04 -5.85 -11.36
CA THR A 125 -3.11 -7.29 -11.10
C THR A 125 -4.10 -7.59 -9.98
N VAL A 126 -4.04 -6.85 -8.87
CA VAL A 126 -5.02 -7.01 -7.76
C VAL A 126 -6.44 -6.78 -8.25
N PHE A 127 -6.67 -5.76 -9.08
CA PHE A 127 -7.99 -5.51 -9.66
C PHE A 127 -8.47 -6.66 -10.56
N GLU A 128 -7.60 -7.21 -11.42
CA GLU A 128 -7.96 -8.35 -12.27
C GLU A 128 -8.23 -9.62 -11.45
N VAL A 129 -7.47 -9.88 -10.38
CA VAL A 129 -7.72 -11.00 -9.47
C VAL A 129 -9.12 -10.88 -8.84
N VAL A 130 -9.49 -9.71 -8.33
CA VAL A 130 -10.83 -9.48 -7.76
C VAL A 130 -11.92 -9.63 -8.84
N LYS A 131 -11.71 -9.03 -10.01
CA LYS A 131 -12.65 -9.09 -11.14
C LYS A 131 -12.85 -10.51 -11.69
N SER A 132 -11.88 -11.41 -11.51
CA SER A 132 -11.94 -12.80 -11.97
C SER A 132 -12.98 -13.65 -11.22
N GLU A 133 -13.49 -13.16 -10.08
CA GLU A 133 -14.46 -13.86 -9.21
C GLU A 133 -13.97 -15.22 -8.66
N LYS A 134 -12.65 -15.48 -8.69
CA LYS A 134 -12.04 -16.72 -8.19
C LYS A 134 -11.89 -16.77 -6.66
N LEU A 135 -12.03 -15.65 -5.97
CA LEU A 135 -11.94 -15.52 -4.51
C LEU A 135 -13.24 -15.98 -3.81
N THR A 136 -13.68 -17.21 -4.10
CA THR A 136 -15.03 -17.71 -3.75
C THR A 136 -15.34 -17.78 -2.26
N LYS A 137 -14.31 -17.88 -1.41
CA LYS A 137 -14.44 -17.97 0.06
C LYS A 137 -14.30 -16.62 0.78
N ILE A 138 -13.98 -15.54 0.06
CA ILE A 138 -13.88 -14.19 0.60
C ILE A 138 -15.20 -13.45 0.35
N ASP A 139 -15.72 -12.74 1.35
CA ASP A 139 -16.92 -11.91 1.18
C ASP A 139 -16.70 -10.82 0.11
N LEU A 140 -17.69 -10.59 -0.75
CA LEU A 140 -17.62 -9.60 -1.82
C LEU A 140 -17.23 -8.20 -1.32
N LYS A 141 -17.71 -7.77 -0.16
CA LYS A 141 -17.34 -6.46 0.42
C LYS A 141 -15.84 -6.38 0.67
N ARG A 142 -15.26 -7.43 1.25
CA ARG A 142 -13.81 -7.53 1.47
C ARG A 142 -13.04 -7.60 0.15
N GLN A 143 -13.57 -8.31 -0.86
CA GLN A 143 -12.97 -8.31 -2.19
C GLN A 143 -12.93 -6.90 -2.81
N ILE A 144 -14.01 -6.12 -2.68
CA ILE A 144 -14.07 -4.74 -3.17
C ILE A 144 -13.10 -3.82 -2.41
N GLU A 145 -12.88 -4.06 -1.12
CA GLU A 145 -11.89 -3.33 -0.32
C GLU A 145 -10.45 -3.54 -0.82
N LEU A 146 -10.15 -4.69 -1.44
CA LEU A 146 -8.84 -4.94 -2.06
C LEU A 146 -8.58 -4.08 -3.29
N ILE A 147 -9.63 -3.59 -3.95
CA ILE A 147 -9.50 -2.81 -5.16
C ILE A 147 -8.85 -1.45 -4.81
N PRO A 148 -7.69 -1.12 -5.41
CA PRO A 148 -7.03 0.15 -5.16
C PRO A 148 -7.91 1.34 -5.52
N ASN A 149 -7.82 2.42 -4.75
CA ASN A 149 -8.67 3.60 -4.94
C ASN A 149 -8.48 4.26 -6.32
N GLU A 150 -7.27 4.18 -6.89
CA GLU A 150 -7.01 4.62 -8.26
C GLU A 150 -7.83 3.84 -9.28
N MET A 151 -8.04 2.53 -9.04
CA MET A 151 -8.79 1.65 -9.94
C MET A 151 -10.29 1.94 -9.92
N LYS A 152 -10.81 2.44 -8.79
CA LYS A 152 -12.23 2.80 -8.63
C LYS A 152 -12.70 3.95 -9.54
N LYS A 153 -11.77 4.71 -10.12
CA LYS A 153 -12.08 5.82 -11.03
C LYS A 153 -12.36 5.37 -12.46
N PHE A 154 -11.93 4.17 -12.84
CA PHE A 154 -12.06 3.67 -14.20
C PHE A 154 -13.45 3.07 -14.48
N ASN A 155 -13.85 3.08 -15.74
CA ASN A 155 -15.13 2.52 -16.17
C ASN A 155 -15.22 1.01 -15.95
N GLU A 156 -14.10 0.29 -16.01
CA GLU A 156 -14.07 -1.14 -15.77
C GLU A 156 -14.52 -1.52 -14.35
N TYR A 157 -14.13 -0.72 -13.35
CA TYR A 157 -14.61 -0.89 -11.98
C TYR A 157 -16.12 -0.66 -11.90
N LYS A 158 -16.63 0.38 -12.56
CA LYS A 158 -18.07 0.67 -12.61
C LYS A 158 -18.86 -0.47 -13.23
N ILE A 159 -18.37 -1.03 -14.34
CA ILE A 159 -18.96 -2.19 -15.00
C ILE A 159 -18.94 -3.40 -14.07
N PHE A 160 -17.83 -3.65 -13.38
CA PHE A 160 -17.72 -4.71 -12.39
C PHE A 160 -18.77 -4.57 -11.28
N ILE A 161 -18.91 -3.39 -10.67
CA ILE A 161 -19.91 -3.15 -9.62
C ILE A 161 -21.34 -3.36 -10.14
N ILE A 162 -21.66 -2.84 -11.33
CA ILE A 162 -22.99 -3.06 -11.95
C ILE A 162 -23.26 -4.55 -12.13
N LYS A 163 -22.28 -5.32 -12.61
CA LYS A 163 -22.40 -6.78 -12.74
C LYS A 163 -22.74 -7.43 -11.39
N GLN A 164 -22.05 -7.05 -10.31
CA GLN A 164 -22.33 -7.59 -8.98
C GLN A 164 -23.72 -7.22 -8.44
N ILE A 165 -24.26 -6.05 -8.80
CA ILE A 165 -25.64 -5.65 -8.47
C ILE A 165 -26.64 -6.51 -9.23
N VAL A 166 -26.44 -6.67 -10.55
CA VAL A 166 -27.33 -7.47 -11.41
C VAL A 166 -27.35 -8.93 -10.99
N ASP A 167 -26.19 -9.48 -10.62
CA ASP A 167 -26.06 -10.85 -10.10
C ASP A 167 -26.61 -11.02 -8.67
N LYS A 168 -27.20 -9.96 -8.08
CA LYS A 168 -27.76 -9.93 -6.72
C LYS A 168 -26.77 -10.29 -5.61
N LYS A 169 -25.46 -10.25 -5.89
CA LYS A 169 -24.39 -10.46 -4.90
C LYS A 169 -24.16 -9.22 -4.04
N LEU A 170 -24.55 -8.05 -4.54
CA LEU A 170 -24.45 -6.77 -3.85
C LEU A 170 -25.82 -6.11 -3.74
N ASN A 171 -26.14 -5.54 -2.58
CA ASN A 171 -27.37 -4.76 -2.43
C ASN A 171 -27.31 -3.55 -3.36
N CYS A 172 -28.38 -3.31 -4.13
CA CYS A 172 -28.49 -2.18 -5.04
C CYS A 172 -28.05 -0.84 -4.41
N LYS A 173 -28.54 -0.50 -3.20
CA LYS A 173 -28.20 0.79 -2.59
C LYS A 173 -26.71 0.90 -2.29
N GLU A 174 -26.13 -0.14 -1.68
CA GLU A 174 -24.71 -0.20 -1.37
C GLU A 174 -23.86 -0.20 -2.64
N GLY A 175 -24.27 -0.95 -3.66
CA GLY A 175 -23.56 -1.03 -4.94
C GLY A 175 -23.57 0.26 -5.73
N LEU A 176 -24.70 0.98 -5.75
CA LEU A 176 -24.76 2.29 -6.41
C LEU A 176 -23.87 3.32 -5.70
N LEU A 177 -23.79 3.28 -4.37
CA LEU A 177 -22.84 4.11 -3.62
C LEU A 177 -21.39 3.75 -3.99
N LEU A 178 -21.07 2.47 -4.09
CA LEU A 178 -19.75 1.99 -4.49
C LEU A 178 -19.40 2.31 -5.96
N HIS A 179 -20.39 2.42 -6.85
CA HIS A 179 -20.22 2.82 -8.24
C HIS A 179 -19.75 4.28 -8.38
N GLY A 180 -20.11 5.15 -7.43
CA GLY A 180 -19.69 6.56 -7.42
C GLY A 180 -20.34 7.41 -8.51
N TYR A 181 -21.67 7.40 -8.59
CA TYR A 181 -22.45 8.29 -9.47
C TYR A 181 -22.22 9.77 -9.10
N LYS A 182 -22.38 10.68 -10.08
CA LYS A 182 -22.07 12.10 -9.93
C LYS A 182 -23.28 12.96 -9.54
N SER A 183 -24.49 12.46 -9.73
CA SER A 183 -25.73 13.20 -9.44
C SER A 183 -26.88 12.28 -9.05
N ASP A 184 -27.87 12.82 -8.35
CA ASP A 184 -29.07 12.07 -7.96
C ASP A 184 -29.89 11.60 -9.17
N LYS A 185 -29.87 12.35 -10.28
CA LYS A 185 -30.51 11.94 -11.53
C LYS A 185 -29.88 10.66 -12.09
N GLU A 186 -28.55 10.63 -12.17
CA GLU A 186 -27.79 9.44 -12.60
C GLU A 186 -28.06 8.26 -11.66
N ALA A 187 -28.12 8.49 -10.35
CA ALA A 187 -28.45 7.45 -9.37
C ALA A 187 -29.83 6.84 -9.62
N LEU A 188 -30.83 7.67 -9.92
CA LEU A 188 -32.21 7.24 -10.15
C LEU A 188 -32.34 6.45 -11.46
N GLU A 189 -31.64 6.89 -12.52
CA GLU A 189 -31.54 6.15 -13.78
C GLU A 189 -30.89 4.78 -13.59
N LEU A 190 -29.74 4.72 -12.91
CA LEU A 190 -29.04 3.46 -12.64
C LEU A 190 -29.87 2.50 -11.79
N ARG A 191 -30.57 3.02 -10.78
CA ARG A 191 -31.48 2.24 -9.93
C ARG A 191 -32.62 1.64 -10.74
N ASN A 192 -33.28 2.44 -11.58
CA ASN A 192 -34.38 1.95 -12.42
C ASN A 192 -33.91 0.91 -13.45
N LYS A 193 -32.67 1.05 -13.93
CA LYS A 193 -32.10 0.16 -14.95
C LYS A 193 -31.64 -1.18 -14.39
N TYR A 194 -30.96 -1.18 -13.24
CA TYR A 194 -30.23 -2.36 -12.76
C TYR A 194 -30.77 -2.96 -11.46
N CYS A 195 -31.64 -2.27 -10.72
CA CYS A 195 -32.10 -2.73 -9.40
C CYS A 195 -33.53 -3.27 -9.41
N LYS A 196 -33.84 -4.14 -10.37
CA LYS A 196 -35.15 -4.80 -10.49
C LYS A 196 -35.25 -6.06 -9.64
#